data_AF-A0ABD3DFA3-F1
#
_entry.id   AF-A0ABD3DFA3-F1
#
_cell.length_a   1.000
_cell.length_b   1.000
_cell.length_c   1.000
_cell.angle_alpha   90.00
_cell.angle_beta   90.00
_cell.angle_gamma   90.00
#
_symmetry.space_group_name_H-M   'P 1'
#
loop_
_entity.id
_entity.type
_entity.pdbx_description
1 polymer ?
#
loop_
_entity_poly.entity_id
_entity_poly.type
_entity_poly.pdbx_seq_one_letter_code
_entity_poly.pdbx_strand_id
1 'polypeptide(L)'
;MIEQSPNSETQQNLEISPEKRDYVLQSCTSTQDSNIEDKHEQIEKDDELRRLLLPNVEDLPNTPPSAVEANFTTYFAPDFTKPGHDQYVHRHANGLCVIGLAPNHVAFKDKGGITSVDFNVGKSDRSGLKVTGKRKKNAQHFEPNSALCKVCTGEASYIARCCVKGSLLEVNDRLIKQPELLNSSPDREGYIAIIMPRPADWIKAKASLLDSEQYKKSKTEL
;
A
#
# COMPACT_ATOMS: atom_id res chain seq x y z
N MET A 1 33.43 67.72 -19.65
CA MET A 1 32.80 66.54 -20.29
C MET A 1 31.98 65.89 -19.17
N ILE A 2 30.71 66.27 -18.96
CA ILE A 2 29.48 65.75 -19.62
C ILE A 2 29.48 64.21 -19.57
N GLU A 3 28.55 63.44 -19.01
CA GLU A 3 27.32 63.63 -18.20
C GLU A 3 26.92 62.23 -17.64
N GLN A 4 26.30 62.23 -16.45
CA GLN A 4 25.12 61.45 -16.00
C GLN A 4 25.00 59.91 -16.16
N SER A 5 24.77 59.25 -15.01
CA SER A 5 23.97 58.01 -14.79
C SER A 5 22.45 58.30 -14.94
N PRO A 6 21.46 57.42 -14.58
CA PRO A 6 21.34 55.95 -14.44
C PRO A 6 19.98 55.41 -15.04
N ASN A 7 19.54 54.21 -14.59
CA ASN A 7 18.19 53.56 -14.62
C ASN A 7 18.08 52.28 -15.48
N SER A 8 17.94 51.09 -14.88
CA SER A 8 16.76 50.47 -14.21
C SER A 8 15.76 49.89 -15.21
N GLU A 9 15.48 48.59 -15.14
CA GLU A 9 14.10 48.07 -15.01
C GLU A 9 14.03 46.54 -14.90
N THR A 10 13.17 46.16 -13.98
CA THR A 10 12.73 44.84 -13.51
C THR A 10 11.86 44.16 -14.57
N GLN A 11 11.96 42.83 -14.73
CA GLN A 11 10.91 42.04 -15.39
C GLN A 11 10.35 41.00 -14.42
N GLN A 12 9.11 41.26 -14.00
CA GLN A 12 8.20 40.37 -13.29
C GLN A 12 7.57 39.40 -14.30
N ASN A 13 7.56 38.10 -13.99
CA ASN A 13 6.68 37.13 -14.64
C ASN A 13 5.33 37.13 -13.92
N LEU A 14 4.29 37.59 -14.61
CA LEU A 14 2.89 37.52 -14.17
C LEU A 14 2.19 36.29 -14.73
N GLU A 15 1.30 35.77 -13.89
CA GLU A 15 0.34 34.69 -14.09
C GLU A 15 -0.53 34.86 -15.35
N ILE A 16 -0.79 33.75 -16.05
CA ILE A 16 -1.77 33.72 -17.15
C ILE A 16 -3.01 32.95 -16.66
N SER A 17 -4.08 33.70 -16.43
CA SER A 17 -5.45 33.18 -16.28
C SER A 17 -6.09 32.96 -17.67
N PRO A 18 -7.09 32.07 -17.80
CA PRO A 18 -7.64 31.70 -19.10
C PRO A 18 -8.68 32.72 -19.58
N GLU A 19 -8.35 33.45 -20.64
CA GLU A 19 -9.29 34.33 -21.35
C GLU A 19 -10.35 33.52 -22.10
N LYS A 20 -11.61 33.86 -21.80
CA LYS A 20 -12.82 33.52 -22.56
C LYS A 20 -12.68 34.02 -23.99
N ARG A 21 -12.83 33.12 -24.98
CA ARG A 21 -13.03 33.50 -26.38
C ARG A 21 -14.51 33.52 -26.70
N ASP A 22 -15.07 34.72 -26.73
CA ASP A 22 -16.37 35.01 -27.35
C ASP A 22 -16.24 34.86 -28.87
N TYR A 23 -16.96 33.90 -29.45
CA TYR A 23 -17.16 33.85 -30.90
C TYR A 23 -18.49 34.52 -31.25
N VAL A 24 -18.36 35.55 -32.08
CA VAL A 24 -19.42 36.36 -32.68
C VAL A 24 -20.36 35.50 -33.51
N LEU A 25 -21.66 35.50 -33.16
CA LEU A 25 -22.72 34.94 -34.00
C LEU A 25 -23.34 36.06 -34.83
N GLN A 26 -23.03 36.09 -36.13
CA GLN A 26 -23.68 36.98 -37.09
C GLN A 26 -24.95 36.30 -37.62
N SER A 27 -26.08 37.01 -37.50
CA SER A 27 -27.43 36.53 -37.79
C SER A 27 -27.77 36.47 -39.28
N CYS A 28 -28.46 35.42 -39.71
CA CYS A 28 -29.47 35.49 -40.77
C CYS A 28 -30.54 34.40 -40.56
N THR A 29 -31.80 34.83 -40.57
CA THR A 29 -33.02 34.05 -40.29
C THR A 29 -33.51 33.33 -41.55
N SER A 30 -33.70 32.00 -41.50
CA SER A 30 -34.80 31.21 -42.12
C SER A 30 -34.46 29.72 -42.40
N THR A 31 -34.22 28.92 -41.35
CA THR A 31 -34.57 27.46 -41.27
C THR A 31 -34.39 27.04 -39.80
N GLN A 32 -35.28 27.53 -38.94
CA GLN A 32 -35.29 27.21 -37.51
C GLN A 32 -36.32 26.11 -37.35
N ASP A 33 -35.87 24.86 -37.26
CA ASP A 33 -36.53 23.75 -36.54
C ASP A 33 -35.72 22.45 -36.74
N SER A 34 -35.37 22.09 -37.98
CA SER A 34 -34.66 20.82 -38.27
C SER A 34 -33.21 20.73 -37.76
N ASN A 35 -32.47 21.84 -37.73
CA ASN A 35 -31.07 21.89 -37.28
C ASN A 35 -30.90 21.90 -35.75
N ILE A 36 -32.00 22.11 -35.00
CA ILE A 36 -32.01 22.15 -33.54
C ILE A 36 -32.33 20.76 -32.99
N GLU A 37 -33.28 20.07 -33.62
CA GLU A 37 -33.65 18.69 -33.31
C GLU A 37 -32.45 17.74 -33.49
N ASP A 38 -31.74 17.82 -34.62
CA ASP A 38 -30.55 16.99 -34.88
C ASP A 38 -29.42 17.24 -33.86
N LYS A 39 -29.24 18.49 -33.43
CA LYS A 39 -28.24 18.84 -32.39
C LYS A 39 -28.66 18.38 -31.01
N HIS A 40 -29.94 18.50 -30.68
CA HIS A 40 -30.48 18.07 -29.40
C HIS A 40 -30.42 16.54 -29.30
N GLU A 41 -30.73 15.83 -30.38
CA GLU A 41 -30.63 14.38 -30.45
C GLU A 41 -29.17 13.91 -30.34
N GLN A 42 -28.22 14.66 -30.91
CA GLN A 42 -26.79 14.38 -30.76
C GLN A 42 -26.29 14.63 -29.32
N ILE A 43 -26.75 15.71 -28.67
CA ILE A 43 -26.39 16.03 -27.27
C ILE A 43 -26.95 14.99 -26.31
N GLU A 44 -28.21 14.58 -26.48
CA GLU A 44 -28.85 13.53 -25.67
C GLU A 44 -28.13 12.19 -25.83
N LYS A 45 -27.74 11.82 -27.06
CA LYS A 45 -26.94 10.62 -27.32
C LYS A 45 -25.56 10.70 -26.68
N ASP A 46 -24.90 11.85 -26.74
CA ASP A 46 -23.58 12.05 -26.10
C ASP A 46 -23.69 12.01 -24.57
N ASP A 47 -24.76 12.54 -23.99
CA ASP A 47 -25.01 12.50 -22.55
C ASP A 47 -25.42 11.09 -22.07
N GLU A 48 -26.23 10.36 -22.84
CA GLU A 48 -26.52 8.95 -22.60
C GLU A 48 -25.25 8.10 -22.70
N LEU A 49 -24.42 8.34 -23.72
CA LEU A 49 -23.14 7.67 -23.90
C LEU A 49 -22.19 7.98 -22.74
N ARG A 50 -22.15 9.23 -22.26
CA ARG A 50 -21.37 9.62 -21.07
C ARG A 50 -21.85 8.92 -19.81
N ARG A 51 -23.17 8.83 -19.60
CA ARG A 51 -23.77 8.09 -18.46
C ARG A 51 -23.48 6.59 -18.51
N LEU A 52 -23.38 6.00 -19.72
CA LEU A 52 -23.04 4.59 -19.90
C LEU A 52 -21.55 4.30 -19.72
N LEU A 53 -20.67 5.22 -20.12
CA LEU A 53 -19.22 5.01 -20.12
C LEU A 53 -18.52 5.44 -18.83
N LEU A 54 -19.02 6.45 -18.12
CA LEU A 54 -18.38 7.02 -16.95
C LEU A 54 -19.16 6.69 -15.68
N PRO A 55 -18.51 6.19 -14.62
CA PRO A 55 -19.15 6.04 -13.32
C PRO A 55 -19.57 7.42 -12.80
N ASN A 56 -20.61 7.46 -11.98
CA ASN A 56 -20.99 8.68 -11.30
C ASN A 56 -19.83 9.12 -10.39
N VAL A 57 -19.46 10.39 -10.45
CA VAL A 57 -18.38 10.96 -9.64
C VAL A 57 -18.68 10.82 -8.15
N GLU A 58 -19.97 10.87 -7.77
CA GLU A 58 -20.42 10.68 -6.39
C GLU A 58 -20.24 9.24 -5.88
N ASP A 59 -20.14 8.25 -6.78
CA ASP A 59 -19.93 6.84 -6.42
C ASP A 59 -18.43 6.49 -6.30
N LEU A 60 -17.54 7.42 -6.67
CA LEU A 60 -16.11 7.21 -6.55
C LEU A 60 -15.65 7.39 -5.10
N PRO A 61 -14.68 6.58 -4.62
CA PRO A 61 -14.13 6.77 -3.29
C PRO A 61 -13.37 8.10 -3.22
N ASN A 62 -13.50 8.80 -2.07
CA ASN A 62 -12.83 10.09 -1.82
C ASN A 62 -11.31 10.03 -2.02
N THR A 63 -10.71 8.87 -1.77
CA THR A 63 -9.29 8.61 -1.99
C THR A 63 -9.11 7.29 -2.70
N PRO A 64 -8.19 7.21 -3.67
CA PRO A 64 -7.89 5.94 -4.33
C PRO A 64 -7.38 4.92 -3.31
N PRO A 65 -7.65 3.62 -3.52
CA PRO A 65 -7.13 2.57 -2.65
C PRO A 65 -5.60 2.57 -2.66
N SER A 66 -5.01 2.25 -1.52
CA SER A 66 -3.56 2.10 -1.40
C SER A 66 -3.05 0.91 -2.21
N ALA A 67 -1.74 0.88 -2.48
CA ALA A 67 -1.12 -0.25 -3.18
C ALA A 67 -1.30 -1.58 -2.44
N VAL A 68 -1.40 -1.56 -1.10
CA VAL A 68 -1.67 -2.78 -0.32
C VAL A 68 -3.12 -3.23 -0.52
N GLU A 69 -4.08 -2.32 -0.38
CA GLU A 69 -5.51 -2.62 -0.54
C GLU A 69 -5.87 -3.08 -1.95
N ALA A 70 -5.24 -2.50 -2.97
CA ALA A 70 -5.52 -2.84 -4.37
C ALA A 70 -4.92 -4.18 -4.80
N ASN A 71 -3.74 -4.55 -4.27
CA ASN A 71 -2.97 -5.70 -4.77
C ASN A 71 -2.98 -6.92 -3.84
N PHE A 72 -3.37 -6.75 -2.58
CA PHE A 72 -3.26 -7.80 -1.57
C PHE A 72 -4.56 -8.05 -0.81
N THR A 73 -4.79 -9.31 -0.45
CA THR A 73 -5.77 -9.68 0.57
C THR A 73 -5.06 -9.86 1.90
N THR A 74 -5.48 -9.11 2.92
CA THR A 74 -4.88 -9.17 4.25
C THR A 74 -5.53 -10.24 5.11
N TYR A 75 -4.69 -11.05 5.73
CA TYR A 75 -5.05 -12.02 6.76
C TYR A 75 -4.28 -11.75 8.04
N PHE A 76 -4.78 -12.23 9.17
CA PHE A 76 -4.17 -12.04 10.48
C PHE A 76 -3.98 -13.38 11.19
N ALA A 77 -2.81 -13.53 11.82
CA ALA A 77 -2.48 -14.61 12.73
C ALA A 77 -2.56 -14.04 14.16
N PRO A 78 -3.72 -14.14 14.84
CA PRO A 78 -3.86 -13.64 16.21
C PRO A 78 -3.05 -14.51 17.19
N ASP A 79 -2.51 -13.87 18.24
CA ASP A 79 -1.86 -14.52 19.38
C ASP A 79 -0.82 -15.60 18.99
N PHE A 80 -0.01 -15.31 17.97
CA PHE A 80 0.85 -16.33 17.38
C PHE A 80 1.93 -16.77 18.39
N THR A 81 1.78 -17.99 18.93
CA THR A 81 2.53 -18.59 20.06
C THR A 81 2.35 -17.94 21.43
N LYS A 82 2.04 -16.64 21.52
CA LYS A 82 1.87 -15.91 22.78
C LYS A 82 0.72 -14.89 22.65
N PRO A 83 -0.02 -14.60 23.73
CA PRO A 83 -1.06 -13.57 23.71
C PRO A 83 -0.51 -12.19 23.30
N GLY A 84 -1.21 -11.50 22.41
CA GLY A 84 -0.84 -10.18 21.88
C GLY A 84 0.24 -10.20 20.80
N HIS A 85 0.75 -11.37 20.40
CA HIS A 85 1.74 -11.52 19.32
C HIS A 85 1.05 -11.65 17.95
N ASP A 86 0.21 -10.67 17.63
CA ASP A 86 -0.56 -10.64 16.38
C ASP A 86 0.32 -10.27 15.17
N GLN A 87 0.26 -11.06 14.10
CA GLN A 87 0.98 -10.77 12.85
C GLN A 87 0.00 -10.72 11.68
N TYR A 88 0.30 -9.91 10.66
CA TYR A 88 -0.46 -9.92 9.42
C TYR A 88 0.25 -10.72 8.33
N VAL A 89 -0.53 -11.19 7.36
CA VAL A 89 -0.09 -11.85 6.14
C VAL A 89 -0.86 -11.24 4.96
N HIS A 90 -0.19 -10.39 4.18
CA HIS A 90 -0.74 -9.88 2.92
C HIS A 90 -0.50 -10.90 1.81
N ARG A 91 -1.58 -11.41 1.23
CA ARG A 91 -1.56 -12.37 0.14
C ARG A 91 -1.75 -11.67 -1.20
N HIS A 92 -0.75 -11.76 -2.07
CA HIS A 92 -0.87 -11.32 -3.46
C HIS A 92 -1.49 -12.41 -4.34
N ALA A 93 -2.12 -12.02 -5.45
CA ALA A 93 -2.67 -12.94 -6.45
C ALA A 93 -1.62 -13.91 -7.03
N ASN A 94 -0.38 -13.43 -7.20
CA ASN A 94 0.77 -14.24 -7.67
C ASN A 94 1.26 -15.29 -6.66
N GLY A 95 0.61 -15.41 -5.51
CA GLY A 95 0.94 -16.40 -4.49
C GLY A 95 2.03 -15.99 -3.49
N LEU A 96 2.54 -14.77 -3.60
CA LEU A 96 3.45 -14.19 -2.60
C LEU A 96 2.70 -13.81 -1.33
N CYS A 97 3.36 -13.99 -0.20
CA CYS A 97 2.89 -13.58 1.12
C CYS A 97 3.90 -12.59 1.71
N VAL A 98 3.44 -11.40 2.06
CA VAL A 98 4.21 -10.41 2.82
C VAL A 98 3.78 -10.49 4.28
N ILE A 99 4.73 -10.59 5.19
CA ILE A 99 4.49 -10.76 6.63
C ILE A 99 5.00 -9.55 7.38
N GLY A 100 4.24 -9.12 8.38
CA GLY A 100 4.67 -8.09 9.34
C GLY A 100 3.86 -8.15 10.64
N LEU A 101 4.05 -7.15 11.49
CA LEU A 101 3.35 -7.05 12.78
C LEU A 101 1.97 -6.42 12.59
N ALA A 102 0.94 -7.04 13.17
CA ALA A 102 -0.41 -6.48 13.10
C ALA A 102 -0.51 -5.20 13.96
N PRO A 103 -1.41 -4.26 13.64
CA PRO A 103 -1.51 -2.98 14.34
C PRO A 103 -1.72 -3.06 15.87
N ASN A 104 -2.36 -4.15 16.35
CA ASN A 104 -2.63 -4.35 17.78
C ASN A 104 -1.55 -5.16 18.51
N HIS A 105 -0.43 -5.47 17.84
CA HIS A 105 0.66 -6.25 18.41
C HIS A 105 1.24 -5.57 19.66
N VAL A 106 1.60 -6.36 20.66
CA VAL A 106 2.11 -5.90 21.96
C VAL A 106 3.33 -4.96 21.85
N ALA A 107 4.22 -5.21 20.88
CA ALA A 107 5.40 -4.36 20.64
C ALA A 107 5.08 -2.89 20.36
N PHE A 108 3.89 -2.56 19.87
CA PHE A 108 3.46 -1.18 19.63
C PHE A 108 2.88 -0.51 20.88
N LYS A 109 2.54 -1.28 21.91
CA LYS A 109 1.99 -0.76 23.17
C LYS A 109 3.07 -0.35 24.17
N ASP A 110 4.29 -0.87 24.00
CA ASP A 110 5.42 -0.56 24.87
C ASP A 110 5.84 0.91 24.74
N LYS A 111 6.23 1.52 25.86
CA LYS A 111 6.67 2.91 25.89
C LYS A 111 7.95 3.07 25.06
N GLY A 112 7.90 3.96 24.08
CA GLY A 112 9.02 4.21 23.15
C GLY A 112 8.98 3.36 21.88
N GLY A 113 8.01 2.46 21.72
CA GLY A 113 7.83 1.65 20.52
C GLY A 113 9.01 0.73 20.23
N ILE A 114 9.15 0.36 18.96
CA ILE A 114 10.21 -0.54 18.50
C ILE A 114 11.51 0.24 18.33
N THR A 115 12.58 -0.24 18.98
CA THR A 115 13.88 0.43 19.04
C THR A 115 14.94 -0.25 18.17
N SER A 116 14.83 -1.55 17.94
CA SER A 116 15.76 -2.30 17.08
C SER A 116 15.15 -3.60 16.56
N VAL A 117 15.66 -4.06 15.42
CA VAL A 117 15.27 -5.34 14.80
C VAL A 117 16.54 -6.13 14.47
N ASP A 118 16.57 -7.38 14.91
CA ASP A 118 17.68 -8.30 14.67
C ASP A 118 17.22 -9.53 13.89
N PHE A 119 17.75 -9.74 12.69
CA PHE A 119 17.47 -10.90 11.85
C PHE A 119 18.32 -12.14 12.20
N ASN A 120 19.23 -12.02 13.16
CA ASN A 120 20.00 -13.14 13.68
C ASN A 120 19.22 -13.91 14.76
N VAL A 121 18.33 -14.79 14.32
CA VAL A 121 17.49 -15.62 15.21
C VAL A 121 18.16 -16.93 15.63
N GLY A 122 19.45 -16.86 16.00
CA GLY A 122 20.21 -17.96 16.59
C GLY A 122 21.12 -18.70 15.60
N LYS A 123 20.57 -19.65 14.83
CA LYS A 123 21.38 -20.58 14.01
C LYS A 123 21.88 -19.99 12.68
N SER A 124 21.30 -18.90 12.22
CA SER A 124 21.63 -18.28 10.93
C SER A 124 21.01 -16.90 10.84
N ASP A 125 21.80 -15.94 10.36
CA ASP A 125 21.29 -14.62 10.00
C ASP A 125 20.44 -14.70 8.71
N ARG A 126 19.25 -14.11 8.75
CA ARG A 126 18.33 -14.09 7.61
C ARG A 126 18.62 -12.94 6.64
N SER A 127 19.32 -11.89 7.09
CA SER A 127 19.65 -10.73 6.25
C SER A 127 20.62 -11.09 5.12
N GLY A 128 21.49 -12.07 5.33
CA GLY A 128 22.42 -12.57 4.31
C GLY A 128 21.80 -13.50 3.26
N LEU A 129 20.51 -13.83 3.35
CA LEU A 129 19.87 -14.75 2.40
C LEU A 129 19.55 -14.06 1.08
N LYS A 130 20.37 -14.36 0.06
CA LYS A 130 20.13 -13.90 -1.32
C LYS A 130 19.59 -15.03 -2.19
N VAL A 131 18.29 -14.98 -2.47
CA VAL A 131 17.63 -15.91 -3.38
C VAL A 131 17.89 -15.49 -4.83
N THR A 132 18.34 -16.43 -5.66
CA THR A 132 18.73 -16.13 -7.06
C THR A 132 18.15 -17.09 -8.08
N GLY A 133 17.87 -16.56 -9.28
CA GLY A 133 17.45 -17.31 -10.46
C GLY A 133 16.01 -17.86 -10.43
N LYS A 134 15.53 -18.33 -11.59
CA LYS A 134 14.17 -18.88 -11.78
C LYS A 134 13.83 -20.04 -10.81
N ARG A 135 14.85 -20.80 -10.39
CA ARG A 135 14.70 -21.94 -9.46
C ARG A 135 14.83 -21.54 -7.99
N LYS A 136 14.90 -20.25 -7.66
CA LYS A 136 15.05 -19.72 -6.29
C LYS A 136 16.18 -20.41 -5.53
N LYS A 137 17.35 -20.47 -6.16
CA LYS A 137 18.54 -21.08 -5.57
C LYS A 137 18.86 -20.36 -4.26
N ASN A 138 19.23 -21.13 -3.23
CA ASN A 138 19.47 -20.69 -1.85
C ASN A 138 18.22 -20.27 -1.04
N ALA A 139 17.00 -20.39 -1.60
CA ALA A 139 15.81 -20.12 -0.81
C ALA A 139 15.63 -21.18 0.27
N GLN A 140 15.61 -20.73 1.52
CA GLN A 140 15.39 -21.60 2.67
C GLN A 140 13.89 -21.82 2.87
N HIS A 141 13.52 -23.07 3.17
CA HIS A 141 12.13 -23.41 3.47
C HIS A 141 11.85 -23.21 4.96
N PHE A 142 10.80 -22.47 5.27
CA PHE A 142 10.37 -22.11 6.61
C PHE A 142 9.05 -22.79 6.92
N GLU A 143 8.93 -23.28 8.15
CA GLU A 143 7.67 -23.71 8.76
C GLU A 143 6.94 -22.52 9.39
N PRO A 144 5.61 -22.58 9.64
CA PRO A 144 4.85 -21.46 10.19
C PRO A 144 5.42 -20.87 11.49
N ASN A 145 5.95 -21.74 12.36
CA ASN A 145 6.53 -21.35 13.65
C ASN A 145 8.00 -20.89 13.55
N SER A 146 8.61 -20.89 12.36
CA SER A 146 10.02 -20.49 12.19
C SER A 146 10.20 -19.01 12.52
N ALA A 147 11.22 -18.70 13.32
CA ALA A 147 11.57 -17.32 13.68
C ALA A 147 12.15 -16.58 12.46
N LEU A 148 11.70 -15.35 12.23
CA LEU A 148 12.17 -14.46 11.16
C LEU A 148 13.16 -13.44 11.72
N CYS A 149 12.74 -12.69 12.74
CA CYS A 149 13.56 -11.69 13.42
C CYS A 149 13.14 -11.54 14.89
N LYS A 150 14.02 -10.93 15.67
CA LYS A 150 13.79 -10.46 17.02
C LYS A 150 13.52 -8.96 16.95
N VAL A 151 12.34 -8.53 17.37
CA VAL A 151 11.93 -7.14 17.47
C VAL A 151 12.10 -6.72 18.92
N CYS A 152 12.91 -5.71 19.18
CA CYS A 152 13.19 -5.21 20.52
C CYS A 152 12.49 -3.87 20.73
N THR A 153 11.90 -3.72 21.91
CA THR A 153 11.37 -2.46 22.44
C THR A 153 12.26 -1.99 23.58
N GLY A 154 11.93 -0.88 24.24
CA GLY A 154 12.69 -0.40 25.40
C GLY A 154 12.68 -1.36 26.59
N GLU A 155 11.63 -2.18 26.72
CA GLU A 155 11.39 -3.02 27.90
C GLU A 155 11.45 -4.52 27.60
N ALA A 156 11.16 -4.93 26.36
CA ALA A 156 10.97 -6.32 26.00
C ALA A 156 11.54 -6.67 24.62
N SER A 157 11.50 -7.97 24.30
CA SER A 157 11.79 -8.43 22.94
C SER A 157 10.84 -9.53 22.51
N TYR A 158 10.48 -9.48 21.24
CA TYR A 158 9.45 -10.28 20.61
C TYR A 158 10.05 -11.02 19.41
N ILE A 159 9.60 -12.24 19.16
CA ILE A 159 10.05 -13.01 18.00
C ILE A 159 8.92 -12.97 16.96
N ALA A 160 9.19 -12.30 15.84
CA ALA A 160 8.34 -12.38 14.66
C ALA A 160 8.56 -13.73 13.98
N ARG A 161 7.47 -14.36 13.51
CA ARG A 161 7.48 -15.70 12.96
C ARG A 161 6.83 -15.74 11.59
N CYS A 162 7.12 -16.81 10.84
CA CYS A 162 6.75 -16.94 9.44
C CYS A 162 5.23 -17.00 9.17
N CYS A 163 4.41 -17.47 10.12
CA CYS A 163 2.94 -17.66 10.01
C CYS A 163 2.48 -18.67 8.94
N VAL A 164 3.22 -18.81 7.83
CA VAL A 164 2.89 -19.58 6.66
C VAL A 164 4.09 -20.42 6.28
N LYS A 165 3.86 -21.68 5.91
CA LYS A 165 4.91 -22.56 5.39
C LYS A 165 5.30 -22.15 3.97
N GLY A 166 6.57 -21.92 3.71
CA GLY A 166 7.01 -21.49 2.37
C GLY A 166 8.51 -21.20 2.26
N SER A 167 8.94 -20.82 1.06
CA SER A 167 10.32 -20.39 0.82
C SER A 167 10.49 -18.92 1.15
N LEU A 168 11.46 -18.60 2.02
CA LEU A 168 11.87 -17.22 2.29
C LEU A 168 12.58 -16.64 1.07
N LEU A 169 12.08 -15.52 0.56
CA LEU A 169 12.63 -14.82 -0.60
C LEU A 169 13.44 -13.60 -0.20
N GLU A 170 12.92 -12.83 0.75
CA GLU A 170 13.45 -11.53 1.15
C GLU A 170 13.09 -11.25 2.60
N VAL A 171 14.00 -10.59 3.31
CA VAL A 171 13.75 -9.91 4.57
C VAL A 171 14.04 -8.43 4.40
N ASN A 172 13.33 -7.58 5.13
CA ASN A 172 13.53 -6.15 5.07
C ASN A 172 14.76 -5.73 5.89
N ASP A 173 15.93 -5.82 5.27
CA ASP A 173 17.22 -5.47 5.88
C ASP A 173 17.32 -3.99 6.30
N ARG A 174 16.48 -3.12 5.71
CA ARG A 174 16.34 -1.70 6.11
C ARG A 174 15.99 -1.58 7.60
N LEU A 175 15.23 -2.52 8.17
CA LEU A 175 14.82 -2.50 9.57
C LEU A 175 16.00 -2.59 10.56
N ILE A 176 17.16 -3.07 10.11
CA ILE A 176 18.40 -3.09 10.92
C ILE A 176 18.89 -1.66 11.16
N LYS A 177 18.75 -0.79 10.16
CA LYS A 177 19.21 0.61 10.19
C LYS A 177 18.09 1.60 10.54
N GLN A 178 16.86 1.26 10.21
CA GLN A 178 15.67 2.11 10.31
C GLN A 178 14.52 1.32 10.96
N PRO A 179 14.63 0.97 12.26
CA PRO A 179 13.57 0.27 12.98
C PRO A 179 12.29 1.11 13.10
N GLU A 180 12.37 2.44 12.92
CA GLU A 180 11.21 3.32 13.01
C GLU A 180 10.14 3.04 11.95
N LEU A 181 10.50 2.38 10.84
CA LEU A 181 9.54 1.99 9.79
C LEU A 181 8.44 1.07 10.32
N LEU A 182 8.73 0.23 11.32
CA LEU A 182 7.71 -0.59 11.97
C LEU A 182 6.73 0.27 12.78
N ASN A 183 7.17 1.41 13.32
CA ASN A 183 6.29 2.30 14.08
C ASN A 183 5.45 3.20 13.16
N SER A 184 6.05 3.71 12.08
CA SER A 184 5.40 4.69 11.18
C SER A 184 4.55 4.05 10.08
N SER A 185 4.97 2.91 9.54
CA SER A 185 4.27 2.24 8.43
C SER A 185 4.40 0.71 8.52
N PRO A 186 3.89 0.08 9.60
CA PRO A 186 4.05 -1.35 9.86
C PRO A 186 3.51 -2.25 8.75
N ASP A 187 2.45 -1.83 8.07
CA ASP A 187 1.73 -2.55 7.03
C ASP A 187 2.27 -2.31 5.60
N ARG A 188 3.22 -1.37 5.42
CA ARG A 188 3.82 -1.05 4.11
C ARG A 188 5.33 -1.18 4.14
N GLU A 189 6.04 -0.11 4.48
CA GLU A 189 7.50 -0.08 4.45
C GLU A 189 8.12 -0.88 5.62
N GLY A 190 7.37 -1.07 6.69
CA GLY A 190 7.74 -1.85 7.86
C GLY A 190 7.52 -3.35 7.73
N TYR A 191 7.28 -3.88 6.53
CA TYR A 191 7.14 -5.34 6.36
C TYR A 191 8.41 -6.08 6.83
N ILE A 192 8.27 -7.31 7.30
CA ILE A 192 9.39 -8.10 7.86
C ILE A 192 9.99 -9.03 6.81
N ALA A 193 9.15 -9.78 6.10
CA ALA A 193 9.61 -10.81 5.17
C ALA A 193 8.62 -11.06 4.03
N ILE A 194 9.16 -11.54 2.91
CA ILE A 194 8.40 -12.04 1.76
C ILE A 194 8.62 -13.55 1.63
N ILE A 195 7.51 -14.29 1.71
CA ILE A 195 7.47 -15.76 1.64
C ILE A 195 6.71 -16.18 0.39
N MET A 196 7.18 -17.22 -0.28
CA MET A 196 6.39 -17.92 -1.30
C MET A 196 5.94 -19.30 -0.78
N PRO A 197 4.69 -19.43 -0.32
CA PRO A 197 4.10 -20.74 -0.03
C PRO A 197 3.81 -21.54 -1.29
N ARG A 198 3.75 -22.87 -1.15
CA ARG A 198 3.14 -23.72 -2.18
C ARG A 198 1.61 -23.62 -2.10
N PRO A 199 0.87 -23.83 -3.20
CA PRO A 199 -0.59 -23.75 -3.19
C PRO A 199 -1.26 -24.61 -2.10
N ALA A 200 -0.79 -25.85 -1.91
CA ALA A 200 -1.30 -26.74 -0.88
C ALA A 200 -1.02 -26.25 0.57
N ASP A 201 0.15 -25.65 0.79
CA ASP A 201 0.53 -25.11 2.10
C ASP A 201 -0.26 -23.84 2.43
N TRP A 202 -0.60 -23.03 1.42
CA TRP A 202 -1.45 -21.86 1.58
C TRP A 202 -2.87 -22.23 2.03
N ILE A 203 -3.49 -23.26 1.44
CA ILE A 203 -4.84 -23.69 1.82
C ILE A 203 -4.88 -24.04 3.31
N LYS A 204 -3.85 -24.72 3.82
CA LYS A 204 -3.72 -25.07 5.24
C LYS A 204 -3.51 -23.82 6.11
N ALA A 205 -2.64 -22.91 5.70
CA ALA A 205 -2.40 -21.68 6.45
C ALA A 205 -3.65 -20.80 6.52
N LYS A 206 -4.36 -20.62 5.39
CA LYS A 206 -5.58 -19.83 5.31
C LYS A 206 -6.66 -20.31 6.29
N ALA A 207 -6.76 -21.62 6.54
CA ALA A 207 -7.72 -22.17 7.50
C ALA A 207 -7.46 -21.74 8.96
N SER A 208 -6.23 -21.35 9.29
CA SER A 208 -5.84 -20.88 10.63
C SER A 208 -5.79 -19.35 10.76
N LEU A 209 -5.93 -18.62 9.66
CA LEU A 209 -5.82 -17.16 9.63
C LEU A 209 -7.21 -16.52 9.63
N LEU A 210 -7.31 -15.34 10.25
CA LEU A 210 -8.51 -14.52 10.22
C LEU A 210 -8.45 -13.53 9.07
N ASP A 211 -9.59 -13.22 8.46
CA ASP A 211 -9.69 -12.05 7.58
C ASP A 211 -9.74 -10.74 8.38
N SER A 212 -9.73 -9.61 7.67
CA SER A 212 -9.75 -8.27 8.28
C SER A 212 -11.00 -8.01 9.14
N GLU A 213 -12.16 -8.55 8.79
CA GLU A 213 -13.40 -8.32 9.53
C GLU A 213 -13.44 -9.16 10.80
N GLN A 214 -13.11 -10.45 10.68
CA GLN A 214 -12.98 -11.39 11.79
C GLN A 214 -11.94 -10.90 12.80
N TYR A 215 -10.79 -10.41 12.32
CA TYR A 215 -9.75 -9.88 13.19
C TYR A 215 -10.23 -8.64 13.95
N LYS A 216 -10.86 -7.68 13.28
CA LYS A 216 -11.42 -6.49 13.95
C LYS A 216 -12.44 -6.88 15.02
N LYS A 217 -13.36 -7.80 14.70
CA LYS A 217 -14.36 -8.29 15.66
C LYS A 217 -13.70 -8.93 16.88
N SER A 218 -12.69 -9.78 16.68
CA SER A 218 -11.96 -10.44 17.77
C SER A 218 -11.25 -9.48 18.73
N LYS A 219 -10.97 -8.24 18.30
CA LYS A 219 -10.30 -7.22 19.12
C LYS A 219 -11.24 -6.22 19.77
N THR A 220 -12.48 -6.12 19.29
CA THR A 220 -13.52 -5.28 19.91
C THR A 220 -14.24 -6.01 21.05
N GLU A 221 -14.25 -7.34 21.04
CA GLU A 221 -14.90 -8.19 22.06
C GLU A 221 -14.02 -8.46 23.31
N LEU A 222 -12.88 -7.79 23.43
CA LEU A 222 -11.92 -7.85 24.55
C LEU A 222 -11.77 -6.47 25.21
#